data_AF-A0A839J1U5-F1
#
_entry.id   AF-A0A839J1U5-F1
#
_cell.length_a   1.000
_cell.length_b   1.000
_cell.length_c   1.000
_cell.angle_alpha   90.00
_cell.angle_beta   90.00
_cell.angle_gamma   90.00
#
_symmetry.space_group_name_H-M   'P 1'
#
loop_
_entity.id
_entity.type
_entity.pdbx_description
1 polymer ?
#
loop_
_entity_poly.entity_id
_entity_poly.type
_entity_poly.pdbx_seq_one_letter_code
_entity_poly.pdbx_strand_id
1 'polypeptide(L)'
;MTHLAPYPSFTLPQRHLSVAVTESVPAAGAVGHLVFVGEAPPAASSLSSTRAAALGFEGKAGSTLVLPTAEGPVFVLVGGGDRAAVDSAALRDAAAQFARAIESQTELALLVPETPVPDGLGPRP
;
A
#
# COMPACT_ATOMS: atom_id res chain seq x y z
N MET A 1 47.30 18.12 5.13
CA MET A 1 47.53 16.78 4.57
C MET A 1 46.17 16.16 4.29
N THR A 2 45.73 16.20 3.04
CA THR A 2 44.38 15.74 2.64
C THR A 2 44.50 14.26 2.29
N HIS A 3 43.96 13.38 3.14
CA HIS A 3 43.99 11.94 2.90
C HIS A 3 42.96 11.58 1.81
N LEU A 4 43.44 11.54 0.56
CA LEU A 4 42.75 10.98 -0.60
C LEU A 4 42.74 9.45 -0.49
N ALA A 5 41.97 8.89 0.45
CA ALA A 5 41.60 7.49 0.34
C ALA A 5 40.59 7.37 -0.81
N PRO A 6 40.87 6.61 -1.88
CA PRO A 6 39.81 6.24 -2.80
C PRO A 6 38.85 5.32 -2.03
N TYR A 7 37.61 5.77 -1.83
CA TYR A 7 36.56 4.88 -1.36
C TYR A 7 36.49 3.69 -2.33
N PRO A 8 36.56 2.44 -1.86
CA PRO A 8 36.41 1.30 -2.75
C PRO A 8 35.04 1.36 -3.40
N SER A 9 35.00 1.16 -4.71
CA SER A 9 33.75 1.08 -5.46
C SER A 9 32.94 -0.10 -4.92
N PHE A 10 31.90 0.16 -4.13
CA PHE A 10 30.91 -0.85 -3.79
C PHE A 10 29.72 -0.67 -4.74
N THR A 11 29.27 -1.79 -5.31
CA THR A 11 28.05 -1.82 -6.10
C THR A 11 26.91 -2.10 -5.14
N LEU A 12 25.92 -1.21 -5.06
CA LEU A 12 24.72 -1.50 -4.31
C LEU A 12 23.99 -2.68 -4.98
N PRO A 13 23.45 -3.63 -4.21
CA PRO A 13 22.61 -4.68 -4.78
C PRO A 13 21.48 -4.02 -5.60
N GLN A 14 21.42 -4.34 -6.88
CA GLN A 14 20.38 -3.81 -7.77
C GLN A 14 19.05 -4.45 -7.38
N ARG A 15 18.16 -3.67 -6.78
CA ARG A 15 16.80 -4.11 -6.48
C ARG A 15 15.95 -3.85 -7.70
N HIS A 16 15.43 -4.93 -8.30
CA HIS A 16 14.49 -4.83 -9.41
C HIS A 16 13.07 -4.85 -8.86
N LEU A 17 12.26 -3.85 -9.21
CA LEU A 17 10.84 -3.77 -8.86
C LEU A 17 10.03 -4.13 -10.09
N SER A 18 9.21 -5.17 -9.99
CA SER A 18 8.21 -5.52 -11.01
C SER A 18 6.83 -5.12 -10.52
N VAL A 19 6.07 -4.40 -11.35
CA VAL A 19 4.70 -3.99 -11.06
C VAL A 19 3.80 -4.50 -12.17
N ALA A 20 2.72 -5.16 -11.80
CA ALA A 20 1.68 -5.62 -12.71
C ALA A 20 0.31 -5.22 -12.17
N VAL A 21 -0.62 -4.91 -13.07
CA VAL A 21 -2.03 -4.67 -12.75
C VAL A 21 -2.81 -5.90 -13.19
N THR A 22 -3.61 -6.44 -12.28
CA THR A 22 -4.39 -7.66 -12.52
C THR A 22 -5.78 -7.48 -11.93
N GLU A 23 -6.77 -8.18 -12.49
CA GLU A 23 -8.18 -8.10 -12.04
C GLU A 23 -8.43 -8.94 -10.76
N SER A 24 -7.53 -9.86 -10.43
CA SER A 24 -7.65 -10.75 -9.28
C SER A 24 -6.36 -10.72 -8.47
N VAL A 25 -6.49 -10.81 -7.14
CA VAL A 25 -5.35 -10.85 -6.23
C VAL A 25 -4.50 -12.11 -6.52
N PRO A 26 -3.23 -11.96 -6.92
CA PRO A 26 -2.34 -13.10 -7.12
C PRO A 26 -1.92 -13.69 -5.77
N ALA A 27 -1.22 -14.83 -5.80
CA ALA A 27 -0.50 -15.29 -4.62
C ALA A 27 0.52 -14.21 -4.21
N ALA A 28 0.40 -13.72 -2.98
CA ALA A 28 1.27 -12.69 -2.42
C ALA A 28 1.49 -12.97 -0.93
N GLY A 29 2.59 -12.48 -0.37
CA GLY A 29 2.86 -12.58 1.07
C GLY A 29 2.02 -11.61 1.89
N ALA A 30 1.56 -10.52 1.27
CA ALA A 30 0.63 -9.58 1.89
C ALA A 30 -0.38 -9.00 0.89
N VAL A 31 -1.57 -8.73 1.40
CA VAL A 31 -2.68 -8.11 0.68
C VAL A 31 -3.11 -6.86 1.42
N GLY A 32 -2.90 -5.71 0.78
CA GLY A 32 -3.34 -4.41 1.23
C GLY A 32 -4.70 -4.05 0.62
N HIS A 33 -5.57 -3.46 1.42
CA HIS A 33 -6.85 -2.92 1.01
C HIS A 33 -6.89 -1.43 1.31
N LEU A 34 -7.05 -0.62 0.28
CA LEU A 34 -7.21 0.82 0.43
C LEU A 34 -8.65 1.14 0.87
N VAL A 35 -8.77 1.90 1.96
CA VAL A 35 -10.04 2.28 2.59
C VAL A 35 -10.07 3.79 2.77
N PHE A 36 -11.10 4.45 2.25
CA PHE A 36 -11.28 5.89 2.43
C PHE A 36 -11.98 6.22 3.75
N VAL A 37 -11.88 7.47 4.17
CA VAL A 37 -12.58 7.98 5.34
C VAL A 37 -14.09 7.81 5.15
N GLY A 38 -14.74 7.22 6.16
CA GLY A 38 -16.19 6.96 6.14
C GLY A 38 -16.60 5.69 5.39
N GLU A 39 -15.68 4.99 4.73
CA GLU A 39 -15.95 3.67 4.16
C GLU A 39 -15.81 2.56 5.21
N ALA A 40 -16.61 1.52 5.06
CA ALA A 40 -16.46 0.33 5.88
C ALA A 40 -15.22 -0.47 5.44
N PRO A 41 -14.47 -1.08 6.38
CA PRO A 41 -13.44 -2.04 6.03
C PRO A 41 -13.99 -3.17 5.14
N PRO A 42 -13.18 -3.77 4.27
CA PRO A 42 -13.60 -4.91 3.45
C PRO A 42 -14.15 -6.04 4.31
N ALA A 43 -15.19 -6.73 3.84
CA ALA A 43 -15.77 -7.87 4.54
C ALA A 43 -14.72 -8.97 4.86
N ALA A 44 -13.72 -9.13 4.00
CA ALA A 44 -12.59 -10.05 4.19
C ALA A 44 -11.74 -9.74 5.45
N SER A 45 -11.75 -8.50 5.94
CA SER A 45 -11.05 -8.13 7.18
C SER A 45 -11.72 -8.65 8.44
N SER A 46 -12.99 -9.10 8.35
CA SER A 46 -13.86 -9.44 9.49
C SER A 46 -14.03 -8.32 10.53
N LEU A 47 -13.58 -7.09 10.24
CA LEU A 47 -13.70 -5.94 11.13
C LEU A 47 -14.92 -5.10 10.80
N SER A 48 -15.67 -4.72 11.83
CA SER A 48 -16.62 -3.61 11.73
C SER A 48 -15.90 -2.28 11.75
N SER A 49 -16.53 -1.23 11.22
CA SER A 49 -16.02 0.15 11.30
C SER A 49 -15.73 0.57 12.75
N THR A 50 -16.61 0.20 13.69
CA THR A 50 -16.42 0.45 15.13
C THR A 50 -15.16 -0.25 15.67
N ARG A 51 -14.92 -1.50 15.26
CA ARG A 51 -13.74 -2.25 15.72
C ARG A 51 -12.46 -1.71 15.11
N ALA A 52 -12.48 -1.33 13.83
CA ALA A 52 -11.36 -0.66 13.18
C ALA A 52 -11.03 0.67 13.86
N ALA A 53 -12.03 1.49 14.17
CA ALA A 53 -11.84 2.74 14.91
C ALA A 53 -11.28 2.50 16.33
N ALA A 54 -11.74 1.45 17.02
CA ALA A 54 -11.20 1.06 18.32
C ALA A 54 -9.73 0.58 18.24
N LEU A 55 -9.28 0.10 17.07
CA LEU A 55 -7.88 -0.22 16.77
C LEU A 55 -7.10 1.00 16.24
N GLY A 56 -7.70 2.19 16.23
CA GLY A 56 -7.08 3.44 15.77
C GLY A 56 -7.09 3.64 14.24
N PHE A 57 -7.87 2.84 13.51
CA PHE A 57 -7.98 2.94 12.05
C PHE A 57 -9.31 3.54 11.61
N GLU A 58 -9.23 4.68 10.90
CA GLU A 58 -10.40 5.43 10.40
C GLU A 58 -10.32 5.72 8.89
N GLY A 59 -9.39 5.10 8.16
CA GLY A 59 -9.20 5.35 6.73
C GLY A 59 -8.50 6.68 6.40
N LYS A 60 -7.95 7.37 7.41
CA LYS A 60 -7.18 8.62 7.22
C LYS A 60 -5.92 8.35 6.39
N ALA A 61 -5.56 9.29 5.51
CA ALA A 61 -4.30 9.23 4.79
C ALA A 61 -3.13 9.09 5.79
N GLY A 62 -2.20 8.18 5.54
CA GLY A 62 -1.13 7.91 6.50
C GLY A 62 -1.40 6.80 7.52
N SER A 63 -2.63 6.31 7.62
CA SER A 63 -2.97 5.24 8.57
C SER A 63 -2.82 3.86 7.94
N THR A 64 -2.29 2.91 8.71
CA THR A 64 -2.20 1.50 8.32
C THR A 64 -2.58 0.63 9.50
N LEU A 65 -3.39 -0.39 9.26
CA LEU A 65 -3.72 -1.41 10.25
C LEU A 65 -3.36 -2.78 9.69
N VAL A 66 -2.34 -3.41 10.29
CA VAL A 66 -1.90 -4.75 9.94
C VAL A 66 -2.69 -5.74 10.79
N LEU A 67 -3.38 -6.67 10.12
CA LEU A 67 -4.15 -7.72 10.74
C LEU A 67 -3.36 -9.04 10.63
N PRO A 68 -2.96 -9.64 11.77
CA PRO A 68 -2.35 -10.95 11.74
C PRO A 68 -3.39 -11.98 11.31
N THR A 69 -3.07 -12.74 10.27
CA THR A 69 -3.85 -13.88 9.81
C THR A 69 -3.22 -15.16 10.36
N ALA A 70 -4.05 -16.14 10.73
CA ALA A 70 -3.56 -17.41 11.26
C ALA A 70 -2.86 -18.25 10.18
N GLU A 71 -3.38 -18.18 8.96
CA GLU A 71 -2.82 -18.77 7.75
C GLU A 71 -3.06 -17.82 6.57
N GLY A 72 -2.20 -17.91 5.55
CA GLY A 72 -2.31 -17.12 4.33
C GLY A 72 -1.60 -15.76 4.37
N PRO A 73 -1.90 -14.85 3.41
CA PRO A 73 -1.24 -13.55 3.34
C PRO A 73 -1.56 -12.68 4.55
N VAL A 74 -0.62 -11.81 4.90
CA VAL A 74 -0.86 -10.75 5.88
C VAL A 74 -1.87 -9.77 5.31
N PHE A 75 -2.92 -9.46 6.07
CA PHE A 75 -3.98 -8.57 5.63
C PHE A 75 -3.73 -7.16 6.17
N VAL A 76 -3.75 -6.15 5.31
CA VAL A 76 -3.48 -4.76 5.72
C VAL A 76 -4.60 -3.84 5.25
N LEU A 77 -5.08 -3.00 6.15
CA LEU A 77 -5.89 -1.84 5.78
C LEU A 77 -4.99 -0.63 5.63
N VAL A 78 -5.16 0.10 4.53
CA VAL A 78 -4.39 1.29 4.19
C VAL A 78 -5.37 2.45 4.05
N GLY A 79 -5.16 3.52 4.80
CA GLY A 79 -6.03 4.68 4.76
C GLY A 79 -5.75 5.55 3.53
N GLY A 80 -6.75 5.68 2.67
CA GLY A 80 -6.70 6.49 1.45
C GLY A 80 -7.01 7.97 1.66
N GLY A 81 -7.48 8.36 2.84
CA GLY A 81 -7.92 9.73 3.12
C GLY A 81 -9.30 10.04 2.56
N ASP A 82 -9.50 11.28 2.10
CA ASP A 82 -10.76 11.70 1.47
C ASP A 82 -10.82 11.22 0.02
N ARG A 83 -11.86 10.46 -0.31
CA ARG A 83 -12.12 9.92 -1.65
C ARG A 83 -12.24 11.00 -2.72
N ALA A 84 -12.76 12.18 -2.37
CA ALA A 84 -12.95 13.29 -3.32
C ALA A 84 -11.65 14.06 -3.60
N ALA A 85 -10.69 14.00 -2.68
CA ALA A 85 -9.40 14.69 -2.79
C ALA A 85 -8.24 13.77 -3.14
N VAL A 86 -8.51 12.48 -3.40
CA VAL A 86 -7.47 11.51 -3.74
C VAL A 86 -6.90 11.83 -5.13
N ASP A 87 -5.57 11.85 -5.22
CA ASP A 87 -4.84 12.03 -6.47
C ASP A 87 -3.79 10.91 -6.65
N SER A 88 -3.08 10.94 -7.77
CA SER A 88 -2.04 9.94 -8.07
C SER A 88 -0.86 9.97 -7.08
N ALA A 89 -0.62 11.10 -6.40
CA ALA A 89 0.44 11.22 -5.40
C ALA A 89 0.00 10.54 -4.09
N ALA A 90 -1.23 10.79 -3.64
CA ALA A 90 -1.83 10.15 -2.49
C ALA A 90 -1.89 8.62 -2.65
N LEU A 91 -2.23 8.11 -3.84
CA LEU A 91 -2.20 6.66 -4.12
C LEU A 91 -0.77 6.09 -4.05
N ARG A 92 0.22 6.80 -4.59
CA ARG A 92 1.63 6.39 -4.50
C ARG A 92 2.12 6.36 -3.05
N ASP A 93 1.75 7.36 -2.26
CA ASP A 93 2.11 7.43 -0.85
C ASP A 93 1.42 6.34 -0.02
N ALA A 94 0.15 6.04 -0.30
CA ALA A 94 -0.56 4.92 0.30
C ALA A 94 0.11 3.58 -0.02
N ALA A 95 0.52 3.35 -1.27
CA ALA A 95 1.27 2.16 -1.66
C ALA A 95 2.64 2.07 -0.96
N ALA A 96 3.34 3.20 -0.83
CA ALA A 96 4.61 3.26 -0.11
C ALA A 96 4.43 2.94 1.39
N GLN A 97 3.35 3.41 2.00
CA GLN A 97 3.02 3.11 3.40
C GLN A 97 2.69 1.65 3.61
N PHE A 98 1.92 1.05 2.71
CA PHE A 98 1.65 -0.39 2.70
C PHE A 98 2.94 -1.21 2.66
N ALA A 99 3.83 -0.90 1.71
CA ALA A 99 5.11 -1.61 1.57
C ALA A 99 6.00 -1.43 2.82
N ARG A 100 5.97 -0.25 3.46
CA ARG A 100 6.70 0.01 4.71
C ARG A 100 6.12 -0.73 5.92
N ALA A 101 4.80 -0.89 5.97
CA ALA A 101 4.13 -1.59 7.05
C ALA A 101 4.48 -3.10 7.08
N ILE A 102 4.90 -3.67 5.95
CA ILE A 102 5.31 -5.07 5.84
C ILE A 102 6.64 -5.23 5.11
N GLU A 103 7.68 -4.69 5.72
CA GLU A 103 9.05 -4.72 5.19
C GLU A 103 9.64 -6.13 4.98
N SER A 104 9.07 -7.15 5.64
CA SER A 104 9.53 -8.54 5.56
C SER A 104 9.00 -9.29 4.34
N GLN A 105 7.98 -8.79 3.65
CA GLN A 105 7.36 -9.47 2.51
C GLN A 105 7.95 -8.98 1.18
N THR A 106 8.22 -9.93 0.28
CA THR A 106 8.78 -9.66 -1.06
C THR A 106 7.70 -9.48 -2.12
N GLU A 107 6.54 -10.11 -1.93
CA GLU A 107 5.42 -10.09 -2.86
C GLU A 107 4.22 -9.40 -2.20
N LEU A 108 3.79 -8.29 -2.80
CA LEU A 108 2.81 -7.38 -2.25
C LEU A 108 1.68 -7.18 -3.27
N ALA A 109 0.44 -7.38 -2.83
CA ALA A 109 -0.74 -7.05 -3.62
C ALA A 109 -1.50 -5.91 -2.93
N LEU A 110 -1.87 -4.86 -3.68
CA LEU A 110 -2.68 -3.75 -3.17
C LEU A 110 -3.96 -3.66 -3.99
N LEU A 111 -5.11 -3.82 -3.33
CA LEU A 111 -6.40 -3.53 -3.93
C LEU A 111 -6.67 -2.04 -3.86
N VAL A 112 -6.74 -1.43 -5.04
CA VAL A 112 -7.15 -0.04 -5.23
C VAL A 112 -8.61 -0.06 -5.72
N PRO A 113 -9.58 0.43 -4.92
CA PRO A 113 -10.96 0.56 -5.38
C PRO A 113 -11.04 1.58 -6.53
N GLU A 114 -12.13 1.57 -7.29
CA GLU A 114 -12.34 2.58 -8.33
C GLU A 114 -12.28 3.99 -7.73
N THR A 115 -11.33 4.79 -8.23
CA THR A 115 -11.09 6.16 -7.78
C THR A 115 -11.37 7.14 -8.91
N PRO A 116 -11.76 8.39 -8.59
CA PRO A 116 -11.97 9.43 -9.58
C PRO A 116 -10.66 9.99 -10.16
N VAL A 117 -9.50 9.42 -9.80
CA VAL A 117 -8.20 9.90 -10.28
C VAL A 117 -8.15 9.72 -11.79
N PRO A 118 -7.93 10.80 -12.56
CA PRO A 118 -7.78 10.67 -14.00
C PRO A 118 -6.51 9.85 -14.30
N ASP A 119 -6.61 8.91 -15.24
CA ASP A 119 -5.56 7.95 -15.60
C ASP A 119 -4.24 8.60 -16.08
N GLY A 120 -4.17 9.93 -16.20
CA GLY A 120 -3.02 10.71 -16.69
C GLY A 120 -2.71 10.48 -18.17
N LEU A 121 -3.17 9.37 -18.73
CA LEU A 121 -3.35 9.11 -20.14
C LEU A 121 -4.53 9.96 -20.59
N GLY A 122 -4.31 10.89 -21.52
CA GLY A 122 -5.41 11.52 -22.25
C GLY A 122 -6.34 10.46 -22.90
N PRO A 123 -7.43 10.89 -23.57
CA PRO A 123 -8.37 9.96 -24.17
C PRO A 123 -7.64 8.90 -25.02
N ARG A 124 -7.91 7.62 -24.78
CA ARG A 124 -7.35 6.54 -25.58
C ARG A 124 -7.97 6.60 -26.98
N PRO A 125 -7.16 6.66 -28.06
CA PRO A 125 -7.66 6.65 -29.43
C PRO A 125 -8.29 5.31 -29.81
#